data_AF-A0A327MDC9-F1
#
_entry.id   AF-A0A327MDC9-F1
#
_cell.length_a   1.000
_cell.length_b   1.000
_cell.length_c   1.000
_cell.angle_alpha   90.00
_cell.angle_beta   90.00
_cell.angle_gamma   90.00
#
_symmetry.space_group_name_H-M   'P 1'
#
loop_
_entity.id
_entity.type
_entity.pdbx_description
1 polymer ?
#
loop_
_entity_poly.entity_id
_entity_poly.type
_entity_poly.pdbx_seq_one_letter_code
_entity_poly.pdbx_strand_id
1 'polypeptide(L)'
;MSAGAILASLLRQALPACRLLDLGLPAAPLLAWWPEALCGLAEPALLPPAEAALLGRFRHGPRRLPVFGLDPAGDAAVLAAAAGRPEAPLLLALPGAIPSALAPAVEAGALLLRHGRAAGLPPPPGPGRGRIMLLAGPVARIERWDLLLPPAAVEPVFARLHDAAQGLAAQLGGGRAWQIGGRLVTPGLASLGMLGIGAERVPPLRLPGAALWHDLPGVPEAEGLPLGAARRLRLLLGGMPARGAWLRLRLQGLDPARPPALLLDGVRLEAQLRAEGAAHWLEAPARMRPGQASIAGLALPPGAPEAAVLLALEFAA
;
A
#
# COMPACT_ATOMS: atom_id res chain seq x y z
N MET A 1 -0.41 -2.96 13.79
CA MET A 1 -0.60 -1.67 13.08
C MET A 1 0.67 -1.29 12.32
N SER A 2 0.61 -1.23 10.99
CA SER A 2 1.77 -0.93 10.13
C SER A 2 1.94 0.57 9.92
N ALA A 3 3.16 1.08 9.84
CA ALA A 3 3.38 2.49 9.52
C ALA A 3 2.92 2.84 8.09
N GLY A 4 2.78 1.84 7.21
CA GLY A 4 2.23 2.01 5.86
C GLY A 4 0.83 2.63 5.83
N ALA A 5 -0.05 2.30 6.78
CA ALA A 5 -1.39 2.87 6.85
C ALA A 5 -1.36 4.38 7.16
N ILE A 6 -0.53 4.76 8.14
CA ILE A 6 -0.33 6.16 8.54
C ILE A 6 0.27 6.93 7.37
N LEU A 7 1.31 6.37 6.74
CA LEU A 7 1.99 6.99 5.63
C LEU A 7 1.07 7.18 4.41
N ALA A 8 0.29 6.17 4.03
CA ALA A 8 -0.68 6.28 2.94
C ALA A 8 -1.71 7.38 3.24
N SER A 9 -2.20 7.46 4.48
CA SER A 9 -3.17 8.49 4.89
C SER A 9 -2.57 9.90 4.81
N LEU A 10 -1.35 10.07 5.32
CA LEU A 10 -0.61 11.35 5.25
C LEU A 10 -0.40 11.80 3.81
N LEU A 11 0.13 10.91 2.97
CA LEU A 11 0.44 11.20 1.57
C LEU A 11 -0.82 11.51 0.76
N ARG A 12 -1.91 10.77 0.96
CA ARG A 12 -3.19 11.04 0.28
C ARG A 12 -3.77 12.41 0.64
N GLN A 13 -3.66 12.83 1.90
CA GLN A 13 -4.12 14.14 2.32
C GLN A 13 -3.22 15.26 1.78
N ALA A 14 -1.90 15.06 1.81
CA ALA A 14 -0.95 16.07 1.36
C ALA A 14 -0.80 16.17 -0.17
N LEU A 15 -1.11 15.08 -0.89
CA LEU A 15 -0.94 14.92 -2.33
C LEU A 15 -2.20 14.27 -2.96
N PRO A 16 -3.38 14.92 -2.89
CA PRO A 16 -4.65 14.28 -3.25
C PRO A 16 -4.78 13.96 -4.75
N ALA A 17 -4.09 14.70 -5.62
CA ALA A 17 -4.08 14.46 -7.06
C ALA A 17 -3.02 13.42 -7.49
N CYS A 18 -2.20 12.94 -6.55
CA CYS A 18 -1.08 12.06 -6.85
C CYS A 18 -1.56 10.62 -7.08
N ARG A 19 -1.05 10.01 -8.15
CA ARG A 19 -1.29 8.60 -8.44
C ARG A 19 -0.14 7.77 -7.88
N LEU A 20 -0.45 6.75 -7.08
CA LEU A 20 0.56 5.83 -6.55
C LEU A 20 0.78 4.66 -7.53
N LEU A 21 2.04 4.35 -7.81
CA LEU A 21 2.50 3.07 -8.35
C LEU A 21 3.40 2.42 -7.28
N ASP A 22 2.87 1.40 -6.60
CA ASP A 22 3.58 0.63 -5.57
C ASP A 22 4.27 -0.58 -6.20
N LEU A 23 5.59 -0.51 -6.32
CA LEU A 23 6.45 -1.56 -6.90
C LEU A 23 7.02 -2.48 -5.83
N GLY A 24 6.47 -2.42 -4.62
CA GLY A 24 6.91 -3.20 -3.48
C GLY A 24 6.50 -4.66 -3.50
N LEU A 25 5.84 -5.18 -4.55
CA LEU A 25 5.47 -6.58 -4.58
C LEU A 25 6.71 -7.48 -4.37
N PRO A 26 6.63 -8.50 -3.50
CA PRO A 26 5.46 -8.89 -2.70
C PRO A 26 5.10 -7.91 -1.57
N ALA A 27 6.02 -7.42 -0.75
CA ALA A 27 5.72 -6.65 0.48
C ALA A 27 4.76 -5.42 0.38
N ALA A 28 4.57 -4.83 -0.80
CA ALA A 28 3.70 -3.70 -1.18
C ALA A 28 2.97 -3.00 0.00
N PRO A 29 3.71 -2.19 0.78
CA PRO A 29 3.29 -1.73 2.10
C PRO A 29 2.18 -0.66 2.09
N LEU A 30 1.95 -0.01 0.93
CA LEU A 30 0.97 1.08 0.79
C LEU A 30 -0.25 0.68 -0.02
N LEU A 31 -0.11 -0.29 -0.91
CA LEU A 31 -1.17 -0.76 -1.80
C LEU A 31 -2.50 -1.03 -1.07
N ALA A 32 -2.44 -1.75 0.06
CA ALA A 32 -3.61 -2.07 0.88
C ALA A 32 -4.35 -0.83 1.44
N TRP A 33 -3.67 0.31 1.54
CA TRP A 33 -4.16 1.54 2.15
C TRP A 33 -4.43 2.65 1.13
N TRP A 34 -4.22 2.38 -0.16
CA TRP A 34 -4.38 3.33 -1.25
C TRP A 34 -5.32 2.77 -2.34
N PRO A 35 -6.63 3.05 -2.24
CA PRO A 35 -7.68 2.58 -3.16
C PRO A 35 -7.51 2.88 -4.66
N GLU A 36 -6.57 3.75 -5.02
CA GLU A 36 -6.28 4.12 -6.42
C GLU A 36 -4.82 3.87 -6.82
N ALA A 37 -4.07 3.14 -5.98
CA ALA A 37 -2.72 2.69 -6.32
C ALA A 37 -2.70 1.62 -7.40
N LEU A 38 -1.88 1.86 -8.42
CA LEU A 38 -1.39 0.80 -9.29
C LEU A 38 -0.37 0.00 -8.49
N CYS A 39 -0.31 -1.31 -8.70
CA CYS A 39 0.82 -2.08 -8.19
C CYS A 39 1.65 -2.67 -9.31
N GLY A 40 2.88 -3.01 -8.97
CA GLY A 40 3.79 -3.62 -9.89
C GLY A 40 4.97 -4.27 -9.21
N LEU A 41 5.88 -4.71 -10.05
CA LEU A 41 7.10 -5.42 -9.68
C LEU A 41 8.29 -4.49 -9.93
N ALA A 42 9.15 -4.34 -8.93
CA ALA A 42 10.41 -3.63 -9.14
C ALA A 42 11.30 -4.37 -10.16
N GLU A 43 11.35 -5.70 -10.10
CA GLU A 43 12.26 -6.52 -10.90
C GLU A 43 11.51 -7.71 -11.53
N PRO A 44 10.65 -7.48 -12.54
CA PRO A 44 9.85 -8.54 -13.14
C PRO A 44 10.69 -9.65 -13.78
N ALA A 45 11.91 -9.33 -14.23
CA ALA A 45 12.84 -10.29 -14.82
C ALA A 45 13.37 -11.33 -13.81
N LEU A 46 13.28 -11.06 -12.50
CA LEU A 46 13.67 -12.02 -11.46
C LEU A 46 12.57 -13.03 -11.13
N LEU A 47 11.35 -12.84 -11.64
CA LEU A 47 10.26 -13.77 -11.39
C LEU A 47 10.41 -15.05 -12.20
N PRO A 48 10.15 -16.22 -11.58
CA PRO A 48 9.95 -17.46 -12.33
C PRO A 48 8.82 -17.30 -13.37
N PRO A 49 8.93 -17.89 -14.58
CA PRO A 49 7.94 -17.72 -15.64
C PRO A 49 6.51 -18.08 -15.24
N ALA A 50 6.33 -19.10 -14.41
CA ALA A 50 5.00 -19.49 -13.91
C ALA A 50 4.39 -18.44 -12.97
N GLU A 51 5.22 -17.78 -12.16
CA GLU A 51 4.80 -16.70 -11.25
C GLU A 51 4.48 -15.43 -12.04
N ALA A 52 5.31 -15.08 -13.02
CA ALA A 52 5.03 -13.99 -13.95
C ALA A 52 3.71 -14.24 -14.72
N ALA A 53 3.47 -15.47 -15.20
CA ALA A 53 2.22 -15.82 -15.88
C ALA A 53 0.99 -15.76 -14.96
N LEU A 54 1.14 -16.12 -13.68
CA LEU A 54 0.09 -15.99 -12.69
C LEU A 54 -0.21 -14.51 -12.40
N LEU A 55 0.83 -13.72 -12.12
CA LEU A 55 0.71 -12.30 -11.82
C LEU A 55 0.14 -11.51 -13.00
N GLY A 56 0.54 -11.84 -14.23
CA GLY A 56 0.03 -11.19 -15.45
C GLY A 56 -1.46 -11.37 -15.70
N ARG A 57 -2.12 -12.31 -15.01
CA ARG A 57 -3.58 -12.48 -15.06
C ARG A 57 -4.31 -11.50 -14.15
N PHE A 58 -3.66 -11.01 -13.10
CA PHE A 58 -4.24 -10.04 -12.17
C PHE A 58 -4.18 -8.65 -12.77
N ARG A 59 -5.25 -7.89 -12.50
CA ARG A 59 -5.44 -6.55 -13.05
C ARG A 59 -5.50 -5.54 -11.91
N HIS A 60 -4.86 -4.38 -12.08
CA HIS A 60 -5.00 -3.20 -11.24
C HIS A 60 -5.71 -2.09 -11.97
N GLY A 61 -6.31 -1.18 -11.20
CA GLY A 61 -6.87 0.01 -11.79
C GLY A 61 -8.32 -0.15 -12.23
N PRO A 62 -9.13 0.94 -12.21
CA PRO A 62 -10.41 0.98 -12.92
C PRO A 62 -10.22 0.73 -14.44
N ARG A 63 -8.98 0.86 -14.92
CA ARG A 63 -8.55 0.60 -16.30
C ARG A 63 -8.28 -0.88 -16.61
N ARG A 64 -8.39 -1.78 -15.63
CA ARG A 64 -8.20 -3.24 -15.82
C ARG A 64 -6.83 -3.58 -16.43
N LEU A 65 -5.78 -2.86 -16.05
CA LEU A 65 -4.42 -3.05 -16.55
C LEU A 65 -3.74 -4.20 -15.80
N PRO A 66 -2.86 -5.01 -16.41
CA PRO A 66 -2.12 -6.03 -15.69
C PRO A 66 -1.21 -5.45 -14.60
N VAL A 67 -0.65 -6.32 -13.73
CA VAL A 67 0.46 -5.96 -12.81
C VAL A 67 1.55 -5.23 -13.58
N PHE A 68 1.91 -4.03 -13.12
CA PHE A 68 2.93 -3.22 -13.77
C PHE A 68 4.27 -3.95 -13.73
N GLY A 69 4.98 -3.98 -14.84
CA GLY A 69 6.24 -4.70 -15.05
C GLY A 69 6.09 -5.99 -15.87
N LEU A 70 4.86 -6.45 -16.15
CA LEU A 70 4.61 -7.68 -16.92
C LEU A 70 4.06 -7.42 -18.33
N ASP A 71 3.69 -6.18 -18.65
CA ASP A 71 3.20 -5.77 -19.97
C ASP A 71 3.94 -4.51 -20.42
N PRO A 72 5.10 -4.64 -21.10
CA PRO A 72 5.92 -3.49 -21.48
C PRO A 72 5.17 -2.40 -22.26
N ALA A 73 4.20 -2.77 -23.10
CA ALA A 73 3.42 -1.82 -23.87
C ALA A 73 2.40 -1.08 -22.99
N GLY A 74 1.67 -1.82 -22.15
CA GLY A 74 0.75 -1.24 -21.17
C GLY A 74 1.47 -0.35 -20.14
N ASP A 75 2.62 -0.81 -19.66
CA ASP A 75 3.47 -0.11 -18.69
C ASP A 75 3.99 1.21 -19.27
N ALA A 76 4.49 1.20 -20.50
CA ALA A 76 4.92 2.41 -21.19
C ALA A 76 3.78 3.42 -21.33
N ALA A 77 2.56 2.96 -21.66
CA ALA A 77 1.39 3.84 -21.75
C ALA A 77 1.00 4.45 -20.40
N VAL A 78 1.13 3.68 -19.30
CA VAL A 78 0.91 4.18 -17.93
C VAL A 78 1.92 5.27 -17.58
N LEU A 79 3.21 5.02 -17.83
CA LEU A 79 4.28 5.99 -17.53
C LEU A 79 4.13 7.24 -18.38
N ALA A 80 3.86 7.11 -19.69
CA ALA A 80 3.66 8.23 -20.59
C ALA A 80 2.47 9.11 -20.18
N ALA A 81 1.35 8.49 -19.78
CA ALA A 81 0.18 9.23 -19.30
C ALA A 81 0.44 10.00 -17.99
N ALA A 82 1.43 9.58 -17.21
CA ALA A 82 1.78 10.21 -15.94
C ALA A 82 2.88 11.27 -16.08
N ALA A 83 3.83 11.09 -17.01
CA ALA A 83 4.93 12.02 -17.26
C ALA A 83 4.48 13.42 -17.68
N GLY A 84 3.28 13.57 -18.25
CA GLY A 84 2.74 14.86 -18.73
C GLY A 84 1.91 15.65 -17.72
N ARG A 85 1.84 15.25 -16.44
CA ARG A 85 0.88 15.80 -15.45
C ARG A 85 1.57 16.33 -14.19
N PRO A 86 2.19 17.52 -14.22
CA PRO A 86 2.82 18.10 -13.04
C PRO A 86 1.85 18.37 -11.87
N GLU A 87 0.58 18.62 -12.18
CA GLU A 87 -0.51 18.83 -11.21
C GLU A 87 -0.98 17.53 -10.53
N ALA A 88 -0.71 16.38 -11.16
CA ALA A 88 -1.10 15.05 -10.71
C ALA A 88 0.08 14.08 -10.84
N PRO A 89 1.19 14.32 -10.10
CA PRO A 89 2.43 13.59 -10.31
C PRO A 89 2.26 12.11 -9.98
N LEU A 90 3.08 11.27 -10.61
CA LEU A 90 3.22 9.87 -10.24
C LEU A 90 4.09 9.76 -8.97
N LEU A 91 3.63 9.03 -7.96
CA LEU A 91 4.43 8.59 -6.82
C LEU A 91 4.84 7.14 -7.03
N LEU A 92 6.15 6.90 -7.12
CA LEU A 92 6.74 5.57 -7.24
C LEU A 92 7.17 5.11 -5.85
N ALA A 93 6.47 4.13 -5.26
CA ALA A 93 6.94 3.46 -4.04
C ALA A 93 7.83 2.28 -4.42
N LEU A 94 9.07 2.29 -3.95
CA LEU A 94 10.13 1.37 -4.37
C LEU A 94 10.85 0.80 -3.14
N PRO A 95 11.12 -0.52 -3.10
CA PRO A 95 11.90 -1.14 -2.02
C PRO A 95 13.41 -0.93 -2.17
N GLY A 96 13.91 -0.56 -3.35
CA GLY A 96 15.35 -0.52 -3.65
C GLY A 96 15.75 0.44 -4.78
N ALA A 97 16.69 -0.01 -5.61
CA ALA A 97 17.16 0.74 -6.78
C ALA A 97 16.01 1.03 -7.76
N ILE A 98 16.16 2.07 -8.57
CA ILE A 98 15.15 2.43 -9.57
C ILE A 98 15.37 1.54 -10.79
N PRO A 99 14.35 0.76 -11.21
CA PRO A 99 14.40 0.00 -12.45
C PRO A 99 14.60 0.94 -13.63
N SER A 100 15.43 0.54 -14.60
CA SER A 100 15.75 1.36 -15.79
C SER A 100 14.50 1.78 -16.57
N ALA A 101 13.48 0.90 -16.62
CA ALA A 101 12.19 1.19 -17.25
C ALA A 101 11.45 2.40 -16.66
N LEU A 102 11.75 2.78 -15.41
CA LEU A 102 11.14 3.95 -14.76
C LEU A 102 11.94 5.23 -14.95
N ALA A 103 13.18 5.17 -15.45
CA ALA A 103 14.05 6.33 -15.59
C ALA A 103 13.36 7.51 -16.31
N PRO A 104 12.60 7.31 -17.42
CA PRO A 104 11.89 8.41 -18.06
C PRO A 104 10.85 9.09 -17.16
N ALA A 105 10.12 8.33 -16.34
CA ALA A 105 9.15 8.90 -15.41
C ALA A 105 9.83 9.67 -14.27
N VAL A 106 10.98 9.18 -13.79
CA VAL A 106 11.79 9.86 -12.78
C VAL A 106 12.36 11.17 -13.34
N GLU A 107 12.85 11.18 -14.58
CA GLU A 107 13.32 12.38 -15.26
C GLU A 107 12.20 13.38 -15.52
N ALA A 108 10.99 12.90 -15.82
CA ALA A 108 9.78 13.72 -15.97
C ALA A 108 9.23 14.25 -14.63
N GLY A 109 9.89 13.99 -13.50
CA GLY A 109 9.55 14.58 -12.20
C GLY A 109 8.66 13.73 -11.31
N ALA A 110 8.48 12.43 -11.58
CA ALA A 110 7.79 11.52 -10.67
C ALA A 110 8.40 11.59 -9.25
N LEU A 111 7.56 11.55 -8.23
CA LEU A 111 7.97 11.49 -6.83
C LEU A 111 8.44 10.06 -6.50
N LEU A 112 9.41 9.92 -5.60
CA LEU A 112 9.90 8.61 -5.18
C LEU A 112 9.68 8.44 -3.68
N LEU A 113 9.14 7.30 -3.27
CA LEU A 113 9.02 6.93 -1.87
C LEU A 113 9.79 5.64 -1.61
N ARG A 114 10.72 5.70 -0.67
CA ARG A 114 11.58 4.57 -0.31
C ARG A 114 11.39 4.19 1.15
N HIS A 115 11.28 2.90 1.41
CA HIS A 115 11.28 2.36 2.78
C HIS A 115 12.71 2.21 3.29
N GLY A 116 12.95 2.55 4.56
CA GLY A 116 14.25 2.36 5.21
C GLY A 116 15.26 3.48 4.95
N ARG A 117 16.54 3.21 5.24
CA ARG A 117 17.63 4.18 5.02
C ARG A 117 18.01 4.15 3.54
N ALA A 118 17.76 5.25 2.81
CA ALA A 118 18.30 5.41 1.46
C ALA A 118 19.84 5.50 1.39
N ALA A 119 20.52 5.53 2.55
CA ALA A 119 21.98 5.56 2.63
C ALA A 119 22.56 4.25 2.05
N GLY A 120 23.28 4.37 0.94
CA GLY A 120 23.88 3.24 0.22
C GLY A 120 23.21 2.90 -1.11
N LEU A 121 22.04 3.47 -1.42
CA LEU A 121 21.44 3.36 -2.75
C LEU A 121 22.03 4.43 -3.68
N PRO A 122 22.21 4.12 -4.99
CA PRO A 122 22.63 5.10 -5.95
C PRO A 122 21.65 6.27 -6.01
N PRO A 123 22.13 7.50 -6.32
CA PRO A 123 21.24 8.62 -6.55
C PRO A 123 20.27 8.29 -7.69
N PRO A 124 19.02 8.76 -7.60
CA PRO A 124 18.06 8.60 -8.69
C PRO A 124 18.57 9.27 -9.98
N PRO A 125 18.24 8.72 -11.16
CA PRO A 125 18.59 9.35 -12.43
C PRO A 125 17.90 10.71 -12.59
N GLY A 126 18.49 11.57 -13.42
CA GLY A 126 17.97 12.89 -13.72
C GLY A 126 18.41 14.00 -12.73
N PRO A 127 17.62 15.07 -12.59
CA PRO A 127 18.00 16.24 -11.81
C PRO A 127 18.11 15.92 -10.31
N GLY A 128 18.93 16.71 -9.61
CA GLY A 128 19.08 16.61 -8.16
C GLY A 128 17.73 16.72 -7.45
N ARG A 129 17.52 15.90 -6.43
CA ARG A 129 16.25 15.81 -5.70
C ARG A 129 16.38 16.30 -4.27
N GLY A 130 15.34 16.98 -3.83
CA GLY A 130 15.12 17.22 -2.41
C GLY A 130 14.58 15.98 -1.71
N ARG A 131 14.68 15.95 -0.38
CA ARG A 131 14.27 14.83 0.46
C ARG A 131 13.42 15.31 1.63
N ILE A 132 12.30 14.62 1.87
CA ILE A 132 11.55 14.69 3.12
C ILE A 132 11.67 13.33 3.80
N MET A 133 12.35 13.28 4.94
CA MET A 133 12.41 12.08 5.77
C MET A 133 11.14 12.00 6.62
N LEU A 134 10.38 10.92 6.49
CA LEU A 134 9.13 10.67 7.20
C LEU A 134 9.36 9.56 8.25
N LEU A 135 9.08 9.86 9.50
CA LEU A 135 9.13 8.90 10.61
C LEU A 135 7.72 8.68 11.13
N ALA A 136 7.23 7.45 11.07
CA ALA A 136 5.85 7.12 11.46
C ALA A 136 5.77 5.81 12.25
N GLY A 137 4.82 5.76 13.18
CA GLY A 137 4.53 4.57 13.99
C GLY A 137 4.61 4.82 15.49
N PRO A 138 4.39 3.80 16.33
CA PRO A 138 4.59 3.91 17.77
C PRO A 138 6.08 4.10 18.09
N VAL A 139 6.41 4.76 19.20
CA VAL A 139 7.81 4.96 19.63
C VAL A 139 8.57 3.63 19.77
N ALA A 140 7.88 2.55 20.14
CA ALA A 140 8.47 1.21 20.23
C ALA A 140 8.81 0.57 18.85
N ARG A 141 8.24 1.08 17.75
CA ARG A 141 8.42 0.56 16.40
C ARG A 141 8.28 1.68 15.36
N ILE A 142 9.29 2.54 15.30
CA ILE A 142 9.35 3.64 14.35
C ILE A 142 9.79 3.10 12.99
N GLU A 143 9.03 3.38 11.95
CA GLU A 143 9.44 3.15 10.56
C GLU A 143 9.91 4.46 9.93
N ARG A 144 10.94 4.36 9.08
CA ARG A 144 11.47 5.47 8.31
C ARG A 144 11.16 5.30 6.83
N TRP A 145 10.79 6.41 6.22
CA TRP A 145 10.58 6.54 4.78
C TRP A 145 11.25 7.80 4.27
N ASP A 146 11.78 7.75 3.06
CA ASP A 146 12.35 8.91 2.39
C ASP A 146 11.48 9.23 1.16
N LEU A 147 10.86 10.41 1.14
CA LEU A 147 10.16 10.96 -0.01
C LEU A 147 11.12 11.88 -0.78
N LEU A 148 11.47 11.50 -2.00
CA LEU A 148 12.35 12.26 -2.90
C LEU A 148 11.51 12.96 -3.97
N LEU A 149 11.72 14.25 -4.13
CA LEU A 149 10.91 15.12 -4.98
C LEU A 149 11.79 16.23 -5.60
N PRO A 150 11.31 16.94 -6.64
CA PRO A 150 12.01 18.11 -7.15
C PRO A 150 12.34 19.10 -6.02
N PRO A 151 13.53 19.73 -5.98
CA PRO A 151 13.94 20.58 -4.87
C PRO A 151 12.96 21.72 -4.56
N ALA A 152 12.42 22.36 -5.59
CA ALA A 152 11.43 23.43 -5.46
C ALA A 152 10.10 22.96 -4.82
N ALA A 153 9.83 21.65 -4.81
CA ALA A 153 8.62 21.09 -4.23
C ALA A 153 8.79 20.71 -2.75
N VAL A 154 10.00 20.71 -2.18
CA VAL A 154 10.26 20.27 -0.80
C VAL A 154 9.44 21.05 0.21
N GLU A 155 9.59 22.37 0.22
CA GLU A 155 8.91 23.25 1.18
C GLU A 155 7.37 23.18 1.07
N PRO A 156 6.74 23.36 -0.11
CA PRO A 156 5.29 23.30 -0.20
C PRO A 156 4.71 21.90 0.08
N VAL A 157 5.40 20.82 -0.29
CA VAL A 157 4.96 19.46 0.05
C VAL A 157 5.14 19.19 1.54
N PHE A 158 6.24 19.66 2.15
CA PHE A 158 6.49 19.52 3.58
C PHE A 158 5.41 20.23 4.41
N ALA A 159 5.02 21.45 4.05
CA ALA A 159 3.94 22.17 4.73
C ALA A 159 2.63 21.37 4.70
N ARG A 160 2.22 20.88 3.52
CA ARG A 160 1.00 20.05 3.38
C ARG A 160 1.08 18.74 4.16
N LEU A 161 2.25 18.10 4.19
CA LEU A 161 2.46 16.89 4.99
C LEU A 161 2.39 17.16 6.49
N HIS A 162 2.91 18.31 6.93
CA HIS A 162 2.82 18.73 8.33
C HIS A 162 1.36 18.98 8.73
N ASP A 163 0.60 19.70 7.92
CA ASP A 163 -0.83 19.95 8.16
C ASP A 163 -1.64 18.65 8.15
N ALA A 164 -1.37 17.76 7.19
CA ALA A 164 -1.97 16.42 7.14
C ALA A 164 -1.64 15.60 8.39
N ALA A 165 -0.42 15.69 8.92
CA ALA A 165 -0.04 15.02 10.15
C ALA A 165 -0.82 15.57 11.36
N GLN A 166 -0.95 16.88 11.47
CA GLN A 166 -1.76 17.52 12.53
C GLN A 166 -3.22 17.07 12.46
N GLY A 167 -3.83 17.12 11.26
CA GLY A 167 -5.21 16.68 11.06
C GLY A 167 -5.39 15.19 11.38
N LEU A 168 -4.47 14.34 10.94
CA LEU A 168 -4.52 12.91 11.21
C LEU A 168 -4.35 12.60 12.71
N ALA A 169 -3.41 13.25 13.41
CA ALA A 169 -3.28 13.07 14.86
C ALA A 169 -4.53 13.51 15.60
N ALA A 170 -5.15 14.63 15.23
CA ALA A 170 -6.40 15.09 15.82
C ALA A 170 -7.51 14.04 15.70
N GLN A 171 -7.64 13.39 14.53
CA GLN A 171 -8.59 12.30 14.30
C GLN A 171 -8.29 11.05 15.13
N LEU A 172 -7.00 10.79 15.43
CA LEU A 172 -6.52 9.59 16.09
C LEU A 172 -6.25 9.79 17.61
N GLY A 173 -6.91 10.76 18.25
CA GLY A 173 -6.83 11.00 19.71
C GLY A 173 -6.03 12.24 20.13
N GLY A 174 -5.57 13.05 19.17
CA GLY A 174 -4.93 14.34 19.40
C GLY A 174 -3.53 14.27 20.03
N GLY A 175 -3.05 15.42 20.49
CA GLY A 175 -1.68 15.61 21.02
C GLY A 175 -1.35 14.83 22.31
N ARG A 176 -2.32 14.14 22.92
CA ARG A 176 -2.09 13.24 24.06
C ARG A 176 -1.61 11.85 23.63
N ALA A 177 -1.98 11.41 22.41
CA ALA A 177 -1.63 10.10 21.88
C ALA A 177 -0.51 10.18 20.82
N TRP A 178 -0.26 11.37 20.27
CA TRP A 178 0.66 11.59 19.17
C TRP A 178 1.58 12.77 19.41
N GLN A 179 2.87 12.55 19.12
CA GLN A 179 3.86 13.61 18.97
C GLN A 179 4.10 13.85 17.48
N ILE A 180 3.87 15.08 17.04
CA ILE A 180 4.22 15.54 15.70
C ILE A 180 5.35 16.54 15.82
N GLY A 181 6.38 16.36 15.00
CA GLY A 181 7.48 17.31 14.91
C GLY A 181 8.01 17.36 13.49
N GLY A 182 8.29 18.55 12.98
CA GLY A 182 8.86 18.69 11.65
C GLY A 182 9.83 19.86 11.59
N ARG A 183 10.83 19.74 10.72
CA ARG A 183 11.77 20.83 10.41
C ARG A 183 12.19 20.80 8.95
N LEU A 184 12.23 21.98 8.35
CA LEU A 184 13.06 22.22 7.16
C LEU A 184 14.51 22.33 7.65
N VAL A 185 15.38 21.44 7.18
CA VAL A 185 16.79 21.40 7.56
C VAL A 185 17.62 22.25 6.59
N THR A 186 17.35 22.10 5.29
CA THR A 186 17.88 22.92 4.19
C THR A 186 16.80 23.04 3.11
N PRO A 187 16.96 23.91 2.09
CA PRO A 187 15.99 23.99 0.99
C PRO A 187 15.74 22.65 0.28
N GLY A 188 16.72 21.74 0.30
CA GLY A 188 16.60 20.40 -0.28
C GLY A 188 16.34 19.28 0.74
N LEU A 189 16.20 19.58 2.03
CA LEU A 189 16.07 18.55 3.07
C LEU A 189 15.09 18.97 4.16
N ALA A 190 14.09 18.13 4.41
CA ALA A 190 13.19 18.25 5.54
C ALA A 190 13.06 16.92 6.29
N SER A 191 12.52 16.99 7.50
CA SER A 191 12.12 15.82 8.28
C SER A 191 10.80 16.06 8.97
N LEU A 192 9.90 15.08 8.92
CA LEU A 192 8.62 15.05 9.64
C LEU A 192 8.51 13.74 10.42
N GLY A 193 8.17 13.83 11.69
CA GLY A 193 7.84 12.71 12.56
C GLY A 193 6.39 12.80 13.02
N MET A 194 5.68 11.68 12.96
CA MET A 194 4.36 11.46 13.56
C MET A 194 4.43 10.17 14.39
N LEU A 195 4.69 10.33 15.69
CA LEU A 195 5.04 9.24 16.60
C LEU A 195 3.95 9.02 17.64
N GLY A 196 3.50 7.78 17.81
CA GLY A 196 2.56 7.41 18.86
C GLY A 196 3.25 7.30 20.22
N ILE A 197 2.81 8.06 21.22
CA ILE A 197 3.47 8.23 22.54
C ILE A 197 2.79 7.44 23.68
N GLY A 198 1.73 6.68 23.41
CA GLY A 198 0.99 5.91 24.41
C GLY A 198 1.32 4.41 24.45
N ALA A 199 0.94 3.74 25.54
CA ALA A 199 0.98 2.28 25.69
C ALA A 199 -0.11 1.56 24.86
N GLU A 200 -1.14 2.30 24.44
CA GLU A 200 -2.21 1.76 23.59
C GLU A 200 -1.73 1.54 22.16
N ARG A 201 -2.14 0.40 21.59
CA ARG A 201 -2.02 0.14 20.15
C ARG A 201 -2.67 1.30 19.41
N VAL A 202 -1.90 1.96 18.54
CA VAL A 202 -2.35 3.01 17.62
C VAL A 202 -3.79 2.72 17.15
N PRO A 203 -4.75 3.65 17.29
CA PRO A 203 -6.12 3.42 16.87
C PRO A 203 -6.15 3.09 15.37
N PRO A 204 -6.88 2.03 14.97
CA PRO A 204 -6.79 1.52 13.61
C PRO A 204 -7.28 2.54 12.58
N LEU A 205 -6.48 2.74 11.54
CA LEU A 205 -6.91 3.51 10.38
C LEU A 205 -7.97 2.73 9.63
N ARG A 206 -9.05 3.43 9.30
CA ARG A 206 -10.27 2.84 8.75
C ARG A 206 -10.26 2.94 7.24
N LEU A 207 -10.28 1.81 6.55
CA LEU A 207 -10.54 1.76 5.13
C LEU A 207 -11.93 1.15 4.87
N PRO A 208 -12.88 1.89 4.27
CA PRO A 208 -14.16 1.33 3.88
C PRO A 208 -13.93 0.14 2.97
N GLY A 209 -14.63 -0.96 3.24
CA GLY A 209 -14.55 -2.18 2.45
C GLY A 209 -14.88 -1.89 1.00
N ALA A 210 -15.82 -0.98 0.71
CA ALA A 210 -16.16 -0.51 -0.63
C ALA A 210 -14.97 0.09 -1.41
N ALA A 211 -14.02 0.72 -0.72
CA ALA A 211 -12.84 1.33 -1.33
C ALA A 211 -11.70 0.32 -1.60
N LEU A 212 -11.82 -0.92 -1.13
CA LEU A 212 -10.88 -1.98 -1.50
C LEU A 212 -11.11 -2.41 -2.96
N TRP A 213 -10.02 -2.58 -3.68
CA TRP A 213 -9.97 -2.91 -5.12
C TRP A 213 -10.66 -4.24 -5.49
N HIS A 214 -11.00 -4.38 -6.77
CA HIS A 214 -11.56 -5.59 -7.36
C HIS A 214 -10.68 -6.09 -8.51
N ASP A 215 -10.19 -7.31 -8.41
CA ASP A 215 -9.26 -7.89 -9.40
C ASP A 215 -9.95 -8.72 -10.51
N LEU A 216 -11.27 -8.94 -10.41
CA LEU A 216 -12.03 -9.72 -11.39
C LEU A 216 -12.63 -8.84 -12.49
N PRO A 217 -12.40 -9.18 -13.79
CA PRO A 217 -12.92 -8.40 -14.90
C PRO A 217 -14.43 -8.61 -15.07
N GLY A 218 -15.23 -7.59 -14.75
CA GLY A 218 -16.67 -7.58 -15.06
C GLY A 218 -17.51 -8.33 -14.02
N VAL A 219 -18.58 -7.69 -13.56
CA VAL A 219 -19.70 -8.39 -12.91
C VAL A 219 -20.91 -8.01 -13.73
N PRO A 220 -21.34 -8.93 -14.60
CA PRO A 220 -22.54 -9.68 -14.29
C PRO A 220 -22.26 -11.18 -14.42
N GLU A 221 -22.52 -11.93 -13.34
CA GLU A 221 -22.55 -13.40 -13.33
C GLU A 221 -21.19 -14.09 -13.60
N ALA A 222 -20.30 -14.05 -12.61
CA ALA A 222 -18.98 -14.68 -12.71
C ALA A 222 -19.03 -16.20 -12.45
N GLU A 223 -19.13 -17.00 -13.51
CA GLU A 223 -18.64 -18.38 -13.52
C GLU A 223 -17.14 -18.40 -13.86
N GLY A 224 -16.36 -19.27 -13.18
CA GLY A 224 -14.99 -19.56 -13.58
C GLY A 224 -13.92 -19.59 -12.47
N LEU A 225 -14.26 -19.25 -11.23
CA LEU A 225 -13.43 -19.58 -10.06
C LEU A 225 -14.27 -20.42 -9.09
N PRO A 226 -13.72 -21.43 -8.39
CA PRO A 226 -14.47 -22.25 -7.43
C PRO A 226 -14.70 -21.48 -6.11
N LEU A 227 -15.15 -20.23 -6.20
CA LEU A 227 -15.40 -19.32 -5.09
C LEU A 227 -16.88 -19.36 -4.63
N GLY A 228 -17.70 -20.25 -5.19
CA GLY A 228 -19.12 -20.36 -4.87
C GLY A 228 -19.87 -19.04 -5.13
N ALA A 229 -20.72 -18.62 -4.19
CA ALA A 229 -21.55 -17.42 -4.31
C ALA A 229 -20.79 -16.08 -4.12
N ALA A 230 -19.47 -16.09 -3.86
CA ALA A 230 -18.74 -14.86 -3.53
C ALA A 230 -18.56 -13.95 -4.76
N ARG A 231 -19.25 -12.80 -4.79
CA ARG A 231 -19.28 -11.87 -5.93
C ARG A 231 -18.17 -10.81 -5.95
N ARG A 232 -17.30 -10.77 -4.94
CA ARG A 232 -16.32 -9.67 -4.77
C ARG A 232 -15.00 -10.19 -4.18
N LEU A 233 -14.08 -10.52 -5.07
CA LEU A 233 -12.67 -10.72 -4.72
C LEU A 233 -12.01 -9.35 -4.59
N ARG A 234 -11.43 -9.06 -3.42
CA ARG A 234 -10.70 -7.83 -3.16
C ARG A 234 -9.25 -8.17 -2.82
N LEU A 235 -8.39 -7.94 -3.79
CA LEU A 235 -6.95 -8.23 -3.80
C LEU A 235 -6.27 -6.84 -4.01
N LEU A 236 -5.09 -6.51 -3.50
CA LEU A 236 -3.97 -7.27 -3.00
C LEU A 236 -3.50 -6.63 -1.70
N LEU A 237 -3.34 -7.42 -0.64
CA LEU A 237 -2.80 -6.94 0.63
C LEU A 237 -1.26 -6.89 0.65
N GLY A 238 -0.63 -7.01 -0.52
CA GLY A 238 0.78 -7.32 -0.66
C GLY A 238 1.04 -8.81 -0.41
N GLY A 239 2.14 -9.28 -0.96
CA GLY A 239 2.77 -10.52 -0.59
C GLY A 239 3.64 -10.46 0.65
N MET A 240 3.68 -11.61 1.29
CA MET A 240 4.20 -11.78 2.63
C MET A 240 5.71 -12.05 2.62
N PRO A 241 6.47 -11.55 3.62
CA PRO A 241 7.85 -11.99 3.79
C PRO A 241 7.85 -13.49 4.12
N ALA A 242 8.81 -14.26 3.58
CA ALA A 242 8.92 -15.73 3.68
C ALA A 242 8.87 -16.34 5.11
N ARG A 243 8.85 -15.51 6.16
CA ARG A 243 8.85 -15.91 7.58
C ARG A 243 7.53 -15.69 8.33
N GLY A 244 6.48 -15.18 7.68
CA GLY A 244 5.16 -15.03 8.31
C GLY A 244 4.40 -16.37 8.36
N ALA A 245 4.05 -16.85 9.56
CA ALA A 245 3.23 -18.05 9.71
C ALA A 245 1.72 -17.74 9.65
N TRP A 246 1.31 -16.49 9.88
CA TRP A 246 -0.09 -16.09 9.96
C TRP A 246 -0.39 -14.78 9.22
N LEU A 247 -1.51 -14.77 8.51
CA LEU A 247 -2.16 -13.57 7.96
C LEU A 247 -3.35 -13.21 8.84
N ARG A 248 -3.36 -11.97 9.36
CA ARG A 248 -4.40 -11.48 10.28
C ARG A 248 -4.99 -10.18 9.75
N LEU A 249 -6.31 -10.15 9.61
CA LEU A 249 -7.09 -8.99 9.19
C LEU A 249 -8.06 -8.59 10.28
N ARG A 250 -8.02 -7.34 10.72
CA ARG A 250 -9.03 -6.80 11.65
C ARG A 250 -10.12 -6.11 10.86
N LEU A 251 -11.34 -6.58 11.03
CA LEU A 251 -12.51 -6.14 10.29
C LEU A 251 -13.62 -5.73 11.26
N GLN A 252 -14.33 -4.64 10.96
CA GLN A 252 -15.50 -4.20 11.72
C GLN A 252 -16.74 -4.18 10.82
N GLY A 253 -17.92 -4.38 11.41
CA GLY A 253 -19.20 -4.36 10.67
C GLY A 253 -19.47 -5.62 9.86
N LEU A 254 -18.82 -6.75 10.19
CA LEU A 254 -19.09 -8.03 9.54
C LEU A 254 -20.31 -8.73 10.15
N ASP A 255 -21.00 -9.52 9.34
CA ASP A 255 -21.98 -10.53 9.77
C ASP A 255 -21.23 -11.83 10.08
N PRO A 256 -21.12 -12.26 11.36
CA PRO A 256 -20.38 -13.47 11.72
C PRO A 256 -20.96 -14.75 11.13
N ALA A 257 -22.26 -14.76 10.79
CA ALA A 257 -22.91 -15.90 10.13
C ALA A 257 -22.46 -16.06 8.67
N ARG A 258 -21.88 -15.01 8.09
CA ARG A 258 -21.34 -14.99 6.72
C ARG A 258 -19.93 -14.41 6.74
N PRO A 259 -18.93 -15.18 7.23
CA PRO A 259 -17.58 -14.66 7.34
C PRO A 259 -16.98 -14.40 5.95
N PRO A 260 -16.14 -13.36 5.81
CA PRO A 260 -15.35 -13.18 4.62
C PRO A 260 -14.36 -14.33 4.44
N ALA A 261 -14.01 -14.63 3.18
CA ALA A 261 -13.00 -15.64 2.86
C ALA A 261 -11.64 -14.97 2.66
N LEU A 262 -10.61 -15.55 3.29
CA LEU A 262 -9.22 -15.18 3.08
C LEU A 262 -8.62 -16.10 2.02
N LEU A 263 -7.86 -15.53 1.10
CA LEU A 263 -7.26 -16.23 -0.03
C LEU A 263 -5.75 -15.99 -0.04
N LEU A 264 -5.00 -17.02 -0.41
CA LEU A 264 -3.57 -16.94 -0.70
C LEU A 264 -3.33 -17.60 -2.05
N ASP A 265 -2.78 -16.86 -3.02
CA ASP A 265 -2.53 -17.35 -4.37
C ASP A 265 -3.79 -17.95 -5.04
N GLY A 266 -4.95 -17.33 -4.76
CA GLY A 266 -6.25 -17.79 -5.23
C GLY A 266 -6.83 -18.99 -4.49
N VAL A 267 -6.10 -19.58 -3.54
CA VAL A 267 -6.54 -20.70 -2.70
C VAL A 267 -7.17 -20.18 -1.43
N ARG A 268 -8.39 -20.65 -1.12
CA ARG A 268 -9.08 -20.29 0.13
C ARG A 268 -8.33 -20.86 1.32
N LEU A 269 -8.00 -20.00 2.27
CA LEU A 269 -7.43 -20.40 3.55
C LEU A 269 -8.54 -20.80 4.53
N GLU A 270 -8.21 -21.73 5.42
CA GLU A 270 -9.01 -22.04 6.60
C GLU A 270 -8.85 -20.92 7.64
N ALA A 271 -9.57 -19.83 7.42
CA ALA A 271 -9.54 -18.67 8.29
C ALA A 271 -10.50 -18.84 9.48
N GLN A 272 -10.00 -18.51 10.67
CA GLN A 272 -10.76 -18.42 11.90
C GLN A 272 -11.23 -16.98 12.09
N LEU A 273 -12.51 -16.81 12.41
CA LEU A 273 -13.04 -15.51 12.84
C LEU A 273 -13.06 -15.46 14.37
N ARG A 274 -12.36 -14.49 14.96
CA ARG A 274 -12.29 -14.28 16.41
C ARG A 274 -12.82 -12.90 16.77
N ALA A 275 -13.75 -12.83 17.72
CA ALA A 275 -14.28 -11.55 18.19
C ALA A 275 -13.24 -10.82 19.06
N GLU A 276 -13.15 -9.50 18.90
CA GLU A 276 -12.36 -8.59 19.74
C GLU A 276 -13.12 -7.27 19.89
N GLY A 277 -13.90 -7.16 20.98
CA GLY A 277 -14.80 -6.03 21.20
C GLY A 277 -15.85 -5.94 20.09
N ALA A 278 -15.97 -4.76 19.46
CA ALA A 278 -16.88 -4.54 18.33
C ALA A 278 -16.30 -4.94 16.95
N ALA A 279 -15.08 -5.48 16.92
CA ALA A 279 -14.40 -5.92 15.71
C ALA A 279 -14.18 -7.44 15.72
N HIS A 280 -13.78 -7.98 14.57
CA HIS A 280 -13.39 -9.37 14.41
C HIS A 280 -12.01 -9.45 13.75
N TRP A 281 -11.21 -10.40 14.21
CA TRP A 281 -10.00 -10.84 13.53
C TRP A 281 -10.32 -12.02 12.63
N LEU A 282 -10.02 -11.89 11.34
CA LEU A 282 -9.95 -13.00 10.40
C LEU A 282 -8.48 -13.44 10.32
N GLU A 283 -8.19 -14.63 10.84
CA GLU A 283 -6.83 -15.14 11.01
C GLU A 283 -6.69 -16.47 10.28
N ALA A 284 -5.65 -16.62 9.46
CA ALA A 284 -5.33 -17.92 8.88
C ALA A 284 -3.83 -18.18 8.88
N PRO A 285 -3.40 -19.45 9.06
CA PRO A 285 -2.03 -19.83 8.80
C PRO A 285 -1.73 -19.62 7.31
N ALA A 286 -0.64 -18.90 7.03
CA ALA A 286 -0.17 -18.64 5.67
C ALA A 286 1.09 -19.47 5.44
N ARG A 287 0.93 -20.67 4.85
CA ARG A 287 2.08 -21.48 4.42
C ARG A 287 2.61 -20.93 3.11
N MET A 288 3.56 -20.02 3.19
CA MET A 288 4.24 -19.51 2.00
C MET A 288 5.27 -20.50 1.49
N ARG A 289 5.46 -20.50 0.17
CA ARG A 289 6.54 -21.22 -0.46
C ARG A 289 7.81 -20.38 -0.40
N PRO A 290 8.95 -20.93 0.09
CA PRO A 290 10.21 -20.21 0.08
C PRO A 290 10.57 -19.75 -1.33
N GLY A 291 10.95 -18.47 -1.46
CA GLY A 291 11.39 -17.90 -2.74
C GLY A 291 10.27 -17.55 -3.73
N GLN A 292 8.99 -17.70 -3.36
CA GLN A 292 7.85 -17.30 -4.19
C GLN A 292 7.11 -16.13 -3.56
N ALA A 293 6.61 -15.21 -4.38
CA ALA A 293 5.66 -14.20 -3.93
C ALA A 293 4.29 -14.85 -3.73
N SER A 294 3.71 -14.75 -2.53
CA SER A 294 2.32 -15.15 -2.28
C SER A 294 1.40 -13.94 -2.29
N ILE A 295 0.25 -14.01 -2.94
CA ILE A 295 -0.72 -12.91 -3.04
C ILE A 295 -1.88 -13.15 -2.07
N ALA A 296 -2.04 -12.26 -1.10
CA ALA A 296 -3.15 -12.30 -0.16
C ALA A 296 -4.39 -11.55 -0.69
N GLY A 297 -5.55 -12.20 -0.66
CA GLY A 297 -6.84 -11.65 -1.07
C GLY A 297 -7.92 -11.79 0.00
N LEU A 298 -8.87 -10.87 0.01
CA LEU A 298 -10.05 -10.88 0.88
C LEU A 298 -11.32 -10.89 0.01
N ALA A 299 -12.13 -11.93 0.13
CA ALA A 299 -13.44 -12.00 -0.51
C ALA A 299 -14.55 -11.70 0.50
N LEU A 300 -15.33 -10.66 0.23
CA LEU A 300 -16.50 -10.32 1.06
C LEU A 300 -17.72 -11.12 0.57
N PRO A 301 -18.59 -11.60 1.47
CA PRO A 301 -19.81 -12.32 1.08
C PRO A 301 -20.78 -11.40 0.30
N PRO A 302 -21.69 -11.97 -0.51
CA PRO A 302 -22.80 -11.21 -1.10
C PRO A 302 -23.63 -10.50 -0.03
N GLY A 303 -23.92 -9.22 -0.27
CA GLY A 303 -24.64 -8.40 0.71
C GLY A 303 -23.81 -8.03 1.94
N ALA A 304 -22.48 -8.21 1.91
CA ALA A 304 -21.60 -7.62 2.91
C ALA A 304 -21.91 -6.11 3.01
N PRO A 305 -22.14 -5.58 4.22
CA PRO A 305 -22.56 -4.20 4.38
C PRO A 305 -21.47 -3.25 3.87
N GLU A 306 -21.90 -2.13 3.27
CA GLU A 306 -20.97 -1.06 2.87
C GLU A 306 -20.14 -0.54 4.05
N ALA A 307 -20.68 -0.68 5.26
CA ALA A 307 -20.05 -0.36 6.53
C ALA A 307 -18.97 -1.36 6.99
N ALA A 308 -18.66 -2.43 6.23
CA ALA A 308 -17.52 -3.28 6.55
C ALA A 308 -16.23 -2.45 6.44
N VAL A 309 -15.38 -2.45 7.46
CA VAL A 309 -14.16 -1.63 7.50
C VAL A 309 -12.94 -2.51 7.75
N LEU A 310 -11.88 -2.33 6.95
CA LEU A 310 -10.54 -2.83 7.26
C LEU A 310 -9.85 -1.88 8.24
N LEU A 311 -9.47 -2.44 9.39
CA LEU A 311 -8.87 -1.73 10.52
C LEU A 311 -7.37 -2.01 10.64
N ALA A 312 -6.93 -3.23 10.33
CA ALA A 312 -5.53 -3.63 10.39
C ALA A 312 -5.23 -4.81 9.48
N LEU A 313 -3.99 -4.86 9.00
CA LEU A 313 -3.38 -5.98 8.29
C LEU A 313 -2.05 -6.30 9.01
N GLU A 314 -1.88 -7.56 9.41
CA GLU A 314 -0.68 -8.02 10.11
C GLU A 314 -0.19 -9.35 9.56
N PHE A 315 1.13 -9.46 9.44
CA PHE A 315 1.84 -10.71 9.17
C PHE A 315 2.59 -11.09 10.43
N ALA A 316 2.15 -12.16 11.09
CA ALA A 316 2.74 -12.63 12.35
C ALA A 316 3.59 -13.88 12.11
N ALA A 317 4.70 -13.98 12.85
CA ALA A 317 5.52 -15.18 12.94
C ALA A 317 4.87 -16.20 13.89
#